data_AF-A0A1M6LEW0-F1
#
_entry.id   AF-A0A1M6LEW0-F1
#
_cell.length_a   1.000
_cell.length_b   1.000
_cell.length_c   1.000
_cell.angle_alpha   90.00
_cell.angle_beta   90.00
_cell.angle_gamma   90.00
#
_symmetry.space_group_name_H-M   'P 1'
#
loop_
_entity.id
_entity.type
_entity.pdbx_description
1 polymer ?
#
loop_
_entity_poly.entity_id
_entity_poly.type
_entity_poly.pdbx_seq_one_letter_code
_entity_poly.pdbx_strand_id
1 'polypeptide(L)'
;MEHIFNILKSLAEPGSILLLLILLLVLNNYIFSRLSSVTSRGNVTKNSISLFLVLVGTLALILTLPIESELKGQILSFLGIIISATIALSSTTLLGNLIAGIMNNSMKRFRNGDLIKIDKMEGRVTKKSIFHTEIQLEDSNFITIPNLYIASNPVKLTRKTNTVISTSVSLGYDVSRTKIEEALKEAATEANLTDPYVYITNLGDFSVVYQIHGFLEDSSKFYSTRSLLNAKVMDLLHKKGIEIVSPTFMNQRRVEEKEFIPKVAAQKETPVEKETPEELIFDEAIKSEKIEKKKDKLIEIEKHLEDQKDKLKEEKDKKIIDKIKLSIDKLEQQKKQIEKNIEEQEKKAKNDNSNK
;
A
#
# COMPACT_ATOMS: atom_id res chain seq x y z
N MET A 1 2.65 22.65 -71.06
CA MET A 1 1.70 21.62 -70.59
C MET A 1 2.41 20.45 -69.89
N GLU A 2 3.55 19.97 -70.39
CA GLU A 2 4.31 18.85 -69.77
C GLU A 2 4.76 19.11 -68.33
N HIS A 3 5.21 20.32 -68.01
CA HIS A 3 5.65 20.68 -66.66
C HIS A 3 4.52 20.61 -65.62
N ILE A 4 3.30 20.95 -66.02
CA ILE A 4 2.09 20.87 -65.17
C ILE A 4 1.71 19.39 -64.98
N PHE A 5 1.81 18.58 -66.04
CA PHE A 5 1.51 17.15 -65.98
C PHE A 5 2.49 16.37 -65.08
N ASN A 6 3.78 16.72 -65.10
CA ASN A 6 4.79 16.10 -64.24
C ASN A 6 4.59 16.46 -62.76
N ILE A 7 4.22 17.71 -62.46
CA ILE A 7 3.87 18.14 -61.10
C ILE A 7 2.61 17.38 -60.63
N LEU A 8 1.59 17.26 -61.49
CA LEU A 8 0.35 16.55 -61.15
C LEU A 8 0.60 15.06 -60.87
N LYS A 9 1.45 14.41 -61.66
CA LYS A 9 1.84 13.00 -61.48
C LYS A 9 2.65 12.80 -60.19
N SER A 10 3.53 13.74 -59.86
CA SER A 10 4.36 13.71 -58.66
C SER A 10 3.56 13.91 -57.36
N LEU A 11 2.37 14.52 -57.44
CA LEU A 11 1.47 14.72 -56.28
C LEU A 11 0.41 13.61 -56.16
N ALA A 12 0.27 12.74 -57.16
CA ALA A 12 -0.75 11.70 -57.18
C ALA A 12 -0.54 10.66 -56.05
N GLU A 13 0.70 10.24 -55.81
CA GLU A 13 1.05 9.29 -54.75
C GLU A 13 0.75 9.83 -53.34
N PRO A 14 1.26 11.01 -52.91
CA PRO A 14 0.94 11.53 -51.58
C PRO A 14 -0.55 11.89 -51.42
N GLY A 15 -1.21 12.34 -52.50
CA GLY A 15 -2.65 12.60 -52.51
C GLY A 15 -3.49 11.35 -52.28
N SER A 16 -3.10 10.21 -52.87
CA SER A 16 -3.77 8.92 -52.68
C SER A 16 -3.65 8.41 -51.24
N ILE A 17 -2.49 8.57 -50.61
CA ILE A 17 -2.24 8.18 -49.21
C ILE A 17 -3.03 9.07 -48.26
N LEU A 18 -3.09 10.38 -48.51
CA LEU A 18 -3.87 11.30 -47.70
C LEU A 18 -5.37 10.94 -47.75
N LEU A 19 -5.90 10.64 -48.95
CA LEU A 19 -7.28 10.19 -49.13
C LEU A 19 -7.53 8.86 -48.40
N LEU A 20 -6.61 7.90 -48.51
CA LEU A 20 -6.71 6.63 -47.80
C LEU A 20 -6.70 6.81 -46.28
N LEU A 21 -5.84 7.68 -45.75
CA LEU A 21 -5.78 8.01 -44.33
C LEU A 21 -7.10 8.62 -43.85
N ILE A 22 -7.63 9.60 -44.57
CA ILE A 22 -8.93 10.23 -44.26
C ILE A 22 -10.04 9.17 -44.29
N LEU A 23 -10.06 8.31 -45.31
CA LEU A 23 -11.03 7.21 -45.42
C LEU A 23 -10.95 6.27 -44.22
N LEU A 24 -9.75 5.85 -43.81
CA LEU A 24 -9.55 4.98 -42.64
C LEU A 24 -9.99 5.65 -41.34
N LEU A 25 -9.74 6.95 -41.15
CA LEU A 25 -10.19 7.70 -39.98
C LEU A 25 -11.71 7.85 -39.95
N VAL A 26 -12.34 8.14 -41.09
CA VAL A 26 -13.79 8.22 -41.23
C VAL A 26 -14.42 6.85 -40.98
N LEU A 27 -13.84 5.78 -41.51
CA LEU A 27 -14.30 4.41 -41.28
C LEU A 27 -14.17 4.01 -39.80
N ASN A 28 -13.05 4.31 -39.15
CA ASN A 28 -12.86 4.10 -37.72
C ASN A 28 -13.95 4.86 -36.93
N ASN A 29 -14.18 6.13 -37.26
CA ASN A 29 -15.23 6.93 -36.63
C ASN A 29 -16.63 6.34 -36.85
N TYR A 30 -16.92 5.89 -38.08
CA TYR A 30 -18.20 5.31 -38.46
C TYR A 30 -18.47 4.00 -37.71
N ILE A 31 -17.52 3.07 -37.68
CA ILE A 31 -17.63 1.78 -36.99
C ILE A 31 -17.93 2.01 -35.50
N PHE A 32 -17.12 2.84 -34.83
CA PHE A 32 -17.32 3.12 -33.42
C PHE A 32 -18.58 3.95 -33.12
N SER A 33 -19.06 4.76 -34.05
CA SER A 33 -20.35 5.45 -33.92
C SER A 33 -21.56 4.53 -34.09
N ARG A 34 -21.41 3.44 -34.86
CA ARG A 34 -22.47 2.47 -35.14
C ARG A 34 -22.54 1.34 -34.13
N LEU A 35 -21.45 1.07 -33.40
CA LEU A 35 -21.47 0.25 -32.19
C LEU A 35 -22.14 1.03 -31.06
N SER A 36 -23.46 0.89 -30.93
CA SER A 36 -24.30 1.59 -29.94
C SER A 36 -24.11 1.15 -28.48
N SER A 37 -23.10 0.33 -28.19
CA SER A 37 -22.77 -0.18 -26.84
C SER A 37 -21.39 0.25 -26.34
N VAL A 38 -20.79 1.28 -26.95
CA VAL A 38 -19.47 1.79 -26.56
C VAL A 38 -19.55 2.45 -25.18
N THR A 39 -19.29 1.63 -24.16
CA THR A 39 -18.87 2.08 -22.81
C THR A 39 -17.62 2.97 -22.93
N SER A 40 -17.26 3.67 -21.85
CA SER A 40 -16.03 4.50 -21.79
C SER A 40 -14.77 3.85 -22.41
N ARG A 41 -14.67 2.50 -22.34
CA ARG A 41 -13.58 1.72 -22.96
C ARG A 41 -13.52 1.82 -24.49
N GLY A 42 -14.64 1.83 -25.21
CA GLY A 42 -14.60 1.86 -26.68
C GLY A 42 -14.16 3.23 -27.23
N ASN A 43 -14.37 4.32 -26.48
CA ASN A 43 -13.84 5.64 -26.85
C ASN A 43 -12.31 5.69 -26.71
N VAL A 44 -11.75 5.06 -25.68
CA VAL A 44 -10.29 4.94 -25.53
C VAL A 44 -9.70 4.12 -26.68
N THR A 45 -10.29 2.96 -27.00
CA THR A 45 -9.82 2.12 -28.12
C THR A 45 -9.91 2.84 -29.47
N LYS A 46 -11.02 3.53 -29.74
CA LYS A 46 -11.18 4.36 -30.94
C LYS A 46 -10.06 5.39 -31.07
N ASN A 47 -9.80 6.14 -30.00
CA ASN A 47 -8.78 7.20 -30.00
C ASN A 47 -7.37 6.62 -30.17
N SER A 48 -7.07 5.46 -29.56
CA SER A 48 -5.80 4.77 -29.76
C SER A 48 -5.59 4.32 -31.20
N ILE A 49 -6.61 3.74 -31.84
CA ILE A 49 -6.55 3.33 -33.26
C ILE A 49 -6.40 4.55 -34.16
N SER A 50 -7.17 5.62 -33.92
CA SER A 50 -7.04 6.87 -34.68
C SER A 50 -5.65 7.49 -34.56
N LEU A 51 -5.07 7.51 -33.35
CA LEU A 51 -3.71 8.02 -33.13
C LEU A 51 -2.67 7.18 -33.87
N PHE A 52 -2.82 5.84 -33.85
CA PHE A 52 -1.95 4.94 -34.60
C PHE A 52 -2.04 5.16 -36.12
N LEU A 53 -3.26 5.30 -36.65
CA LEU A 53 -3.49 5.60 -38.07
C LEU A 53 -2.87 6.93 -38.48
N VAL A 54 -3.02 7.98 -37.67
CA VAL A 54 -2.39 9.28 -37.92
C VAL A 54 -0.87 9.18 -37.91
N LEU A 55 -0.29 8.45 -36.96
CA LEU A 55 1.15 8.26 -36.87
C LEU A 55 1.69 7.56 -38.13
N VAL A 56 1.14 6.39 -38.47
CA VAL A 56 1.56 5.60 -39.65
C VAL A 56 1.28 6.35 -40.95
N GLY A 57 0.13 7.01 -41.06
CA GLY A 57 -0.25 7.81 -42.22
C GLY A 57 0.67 9.01 -42.43
N THR A 58 1.08 9.68 -41.36
CA THR A 58 2.05 10.79 -41.43
C THR A 58 3.42 10.30 -41.90
N LEU A 59 3.88 9.14 -41.40
CA LEU A 59 5.12 8.53 -41.89
C LEU A 59 5.03 8.16 -43.38
N ALA A 60 3.94 7.52 -43.81
CA ALA A 60 3.72 7.15 -45.21
C ALA A 60 3.63 8.36 -46.14
N LEU A 61 3.02 9.46 -45.67
CA LEU A 61 2.94 10.71 -46.41
C LEU A 61 4.34 11.32 -46.58
N ILE A 62 5.15 11.40 -45.53
CA ILE A 62 6.54 11.89 -45.62
C ILE A 62 7.36 11.06 -46.61
N LEU A 63 7.17 9.74 -46.62
CA LEU A 63 7.87 8.84 -47.56
C LEU A 63 7.51 9.05 -49.03
N THR A 64 6.30 9.54 -49.32
CA THR A 64 5.80 9.77 -50.69
C THR A 64 5.86 11.22 -51.14
N LEU A 65 6.27 12.15 -50.26
CA LEU A 65 6.51 13.53 -50.66
C LEU A 65 7.62 13.60 -51.72
N PRO A 66 7.40 14.40 -52.79
CA PRO A 66 8.37 14.59 -53.87
C PRO A 66 9.42 15.64 -53.47
N ILE A 67 10.16 15.33 -52.42
CA ILE A 67 11.27 16.13 -51.89
C ILE A 67 12.58 15.37 -52.02
N GLU A 68 13.70 16.09 -51.94
CA GLU A 68 15.03 15.51 -51.95
C GLU A 68 15.20 14.46 -50.84
N SER A 69 15.87 13.35 -51.17
CA SER A 69 16.06 12.23 -50.25
C SER A 69 16.78 12.62 -48.96
N GLU A 70 17.72 13.58 -49.04
CA GLU A 70 18.44 14.11 -47.88
C GLU A 70 17.50 14.87 -46.94
N LEU A 71 16.68 15.79 -47.47
CA LEU A 71 15.67 16.52 -46.71
C LEU A 71 14.63 15.58 -46.10
N LYS A 72 14.20 14.55 -46.84
CA LYS A 72 13.31 13.49 -46.33
C LYS A 72 13.93 12.75 -45.14
N GLY A 73 15.21 12.40 -45.24
CA GLY A 73 15.98 11.79 -44.15
C GLY A 73 16.02 12.69 -42.91
N GLN A 74 16.34 13.98 -43.09
CA GLN A 74 16.37 14.96 -41.99
C GLN A 74 15.01 15.11 -41.29
N ILE A 75 13.91 15.21 -42.05
CA ILE A 75 12.55 15.30 -41.50
C ILE A 75 12.19 14.04 -40.70
N LEU A 76 12.48 12.85 -41.25
CA LEU A 76 12.24 11.58 -40.55
C LEU A 76 13.07 11.45 -39.28
N SER A 77 14.35 11.83 -39.31
CA SER A 77 15.22 11.83 -38.13
C SER A 77 14.71 12.79 -37.07
N PHE A 78 14.33 14.01 -37.44
CA PHE A 78 13.77 15.00 -36.52
C PHE A 78 12.46 14.51 -35.90
N LEU A 79 11.55 13.97 -36.71
CA LEU A 79 10.30 13.38 -36.23
C LEU A 79 10.56 12.19 -35.31
N GLY A 80 11.53 11.34 -35.63
CA GLY A 80 11.96 10.22 -34.80
C GLY A 80 12.49 10.67 -33.43
N ILE A 81 13.28 11.74 -33.38
CA ILE A 81 13.76 12.33 -32.13
C ILE A 81 12.60 12.88 -31.31
N ILE A 82 11.68 13.64 -31.92
CA ILE A 82 10.52 14.20 -31.21
C ILE A 82 9.64 13.07 -30.65
N ILE A 83 9.31 12.08 -31.46
CA ILE A 83 8.44 10.97 -31.05
C ILE A 83 9.11 10.19 -29.91
N SER A 84 10.39 9.83 -30.06
CA SER A 84 11.11 9.08 -29.03
C SER A 84 11.26 9.86 -27.73
N ALA A 85 11.61 11.15 -27.79
CA ALA A 85 11.67 12.03 -26.62
C ALA A 85 10.31 12.17 -25.93
N THR A 86 9.24 12.34 -26.71
CA THR A 86 7.87 12.45 -26.19
C THR A 86 7.45 11.17 -25.47
N ILE A 87 7.70 10.00 -26.07
CA ILE A 87 7.40 8.69 -25.47
C ILE A 87 8.23 8.50 -24.19
N ALA A 88 9.52 8.80 -24.24
CA ALA A 88 10.41 8.66 -23.09
C ALA A 88 9.95 9.54 -21.93
N LEU A 89 9.71 10.83 -22.18
CA LEU A 89 9.26 11.78 -21.17
C LEU A 89 7.91 11.40 -20.58
N SER A 90 6.96 10.97 -21.42
CA SER A 90 5.62 10.55 -20.99
C SER A 90 5.64 9.25 -20.18
N SER A 91 6.62 8.37 -20.42
CA SER A 91 6.73 7.07 -19.75
C SER A 91 7.47 7.12 -18.41
N THR A 92 8.12 8.24 -18.08
CA THR A 92 8.95 8.38 -16.87
C THR A 92 8.20 8.03 -15.58
N THR A 93 6.96 8.49 -15.42
CA THR A 93 6.15 8.21 -14.22
C THR A 93 5.77 6.74 -14.10
N LEU A 94 5.41 6.10 -15.22
CA LEU A 94 5.05 4.67 -15.24
C LEU A 94 6.26 3.81 -14.89
N LEU A 95 7.39 4.08 -15.55
CA LEU A 95 8.64 3.37 -15.31
C LEU A 95 9.15 3.61 -13.88
N GLY A 96 9.02 4.83 -13.37
CA GLY A 96 9.35 5.19 -11.99
C GLY A 96 8.56 4.37 -10.97
N ASN A 97 7.25 4.20 -11.16
CA ASN A 97 6.42 3.36 -10.28
C ASN A 97 6.79 1.87 -10.36
N LEU A 98 7.12 1.37 -11.55
CA LEU A 98 7.55 -0.01 -11.74
C LEU A 98 8.86 -0.30 -11.00
N ILE A 99 9.88 0.54 -11.22
CA ILE A 99 11.20 0.38 -10.58
C ILE A 99 11.06 0.55 -9.06
N ALA A 100 10.29 1.55 -8.60
CA ALA A 100 10.02 1.75 -7.19
C ALA A 100 9.32 0.54 -6.55
N GLY A 101 8.38 -0.09 -7.26
CA GLY A 101 7.72 -1.31 -6.80
C GLY A 101 8.70 -2.47 -6.58
N ILE A 102 9.57 -2.71 -7.57
CA ILE A 102 10.62 -3.74 -7.48
C ILE A 102 11.58 -3.43 -6.32
N MET A 103 12.02 -2.18 -6.20
CA MET A 103 12.94 -1.76 -5.14
C MET A 103 12.32 -1.91 -3.74
N ASN A 104 11.08 -1.43 -3.54
CA ASN A 104 10.38 -1.53 -2.26
C ASN A 104 10.23 -3.00 -1.83
N ASN A 105 9.95 -3.90 -2.78
CA ASN A 105 9.83 -5.33 -2.52
C ASN A 105 11.19 -6.00 -2.24
N SER A 106 12.22 -5.66 -3.01
CA SER A 106 13.59 -6.20 -2.84
C SER A 106 14.19 -5.82 -1.49
N MET A 107 14.04 -4.56 -1.08
CA MET A 107 14.48 -4.07 0.23
C MET A 107 13.64 -4.58 1.40
N LYS A 108 12.51 -5.26 1.13
CA LYS A 108 11.55 -5.71 2.14
C LYS A 108 11.16 -4.60 3.12
N ARG A 109 10.94 -3.37 2.62
CA ARG A 109 10.63 -2.18 3.46
C ARG A 109 9.43 -2.42 4.39
N PHE A 110 8.44 -3.18 3.91
CA PHE A 110 7.27 -3.63 4.66
C PHE A 110 6.62 -4.82 3.93
N ARG A 111 5.72 -5.50 4.64
CA ARG A 111 4.98 -6.68 4.19
C ARG A 111 3.48 -6.43 4.25
N ASN A 112 2.70 -7.25 3.55
CA ASN A 112 1.25 -7.30 3.71
C ASN A 112 0.92 -7.66 5.17
N GLY A 113 -0.07 -6.97 5.73
CA GLY A 113 -0.46 -7.05 7.14
C GLY A 113 0.29 -6.09 8.07
N ASP A 114 1.44 -5.56 7.65
CA ASP A 114 2.19 -4.62 8.47
C ASP A 114 1.42 -3.29 8.61
N LEU A 115 1.37 -2.78 9.84
CA LEU A 115 0.85 -1.45 10.13
C LEU A 115 1.92 -0.41 9.79
N ILE A 116 1.63 0.43 8.80
CA ILE A 116 2.54 1.46 8.33
C ILE A 116 1.89 2.84 8.40
N LYS A 117 2.75 3.86 8.53
CA LYS A 117 2.35 5.26 8.42
C LYS A 117 3.22 5.97 7.40
N ILE A 118 2.58 6.62 6.43
CA ILE A 118 3.20 7.46 5.41
C ILE A 118 2.52 8.82 5.49
N ASP A 119 3.27 9.85 5.87
CA ASP A 119 2.75 11.19 6.16
C ASP A 119 1.57 11.16 7.15
N LYS A 120 0.37 11.47 6.65
CA LYS A 120 -0.89 11.50 7.43
C LYS A 120 -1.71 10.21 7.29
N MET A 121 -1.29 9.27 6.44
CA MET A 121 -1.99 8.02 6.18
C MET A 121 -1.43 6.93 7.09
N GLU A 122 -2.27 6.30 7.91
CA GLU A 122 -1.90 5.19 8.80
C GLU A 122 -2.87 4.03 8.58
N GLY A 123 -2.33 2.83 8.34
CA GLY A 123 -3.15 1.65 8.06
C GLY A 123 -2.32 0.41 7.78
N ARG A 124 -2.99 -0.72 7.56
CA ARG A 124 -2.34 -2.00 7.29
C ARG A 124 -2.21 -2.25 5.80
N VAL A 125 -1.04 -2.70 5.36
CA VAL A 125 -0.79 -3.02 3.95
C VAL A 125 -1.65 -4.21 3.53
N THR A 126 -2.50 -4.03 2.54
CA THR A 126 -3.34 -5.12 2.02
C THR A 126 -2.63 -5.80 0.86
N LYS A 127 -2.20 -5.02 -0.13
CA LYS A 127 -1.69 -5.59 -1.39
C LYS A 127 -0.59 -4.75 -1.99
N LYS A 128 0.49 -5.40 -2.41
CA LYS A 128 1.57 -4.82 -3.21
C LYS A 128 1.37 -5.20 -4.68
N SER A 129 1.09 -4.22 -5.53
CA SER A 129 1.04 -4.37 -6.99
C SER A 129 2.32 -3.81 -7.63
N ILE A 130 2.50 -4.05 -8.93
CA ILE A 130 3.69 -3.61 -9.68
C ILE A 130 3.85 -2.08 -9.67
N PHE A 131 2.74 -1.33 -9.76
CA PHE A 131 2.77 0.14 -9.87
C PHE A 131 2.28 0.88 -8.61
N HIS A 132 1.57 0.19 -7.72
CA HIS A 132 0.96 0.79 -6.53
C HIS A 132 0.91 -0.20 -5.38
N THR A 133 0.66 0.30 -4.18
CA THR A 133 0.37 -0.48 -2.97
C THR A 133 -0.98 -0.02 -2.40
N GLU A 134 -1.79 -0.96 -1.97
CA GLU A 134 -3.07 -0.72 -1.31
C GLU A 134 -2.91 -0.89 0.21
N ILE A 135 -3.48 0.05 0.97
CA ILE A 135 -3.48 0.05 2.43
C ILE A 135 -4.94 0.14 2.90
N GLN A 136 -5.33 -0.68 3.87
CA GLN A 136 -6.61 -0.60 4.57
C GLN A 136 -6.45 0.28 5.81
N LEU A 137 -7.33 1.27 5.94
CA LEU A 137 -7.34 2.27 7.01
C LEU A 137 -8.19 1.80 8.20
N GLU A 138 -8.16 2.55 9.31
CA GLU A 138 -8.93 2.26 10.53
C GLU A 138 -10.45 2.39 10.35
N ASP A 139 -10.90 3.04 9.29
CA ASP A 139 -12.32 3.19 8.91
C ASP A 139 -12.78 2.11 7.90
N SER A 140 -11.99 1.04 7.74
CA SER A 140 -12.18 -0.05 6.78
C SER A 140 -12.08 0.35 5.30
N ASN A 141 -11.78 1.61 4.98
CA ASN A 141 -11.59 2.03 3.60
C ASN A 141 -10.18 1.68 3.09
N PHE A 142 -10.04 1.66 1.76
CA PHE A 142 -8.77 1.39 1.09
C PHE A 142 -8.20 2.67 0.49
N ILE A 143 -6.88 2.82 0.60
CA ILE A 143 -6.12 3.85 -0.08
C ILE A 143 -5.07 3.21 -1.00
N THR A 144 -5.07 3.64 -2.27
CA THR A 144 -4.09 3.21 -3.26
C THR A 144 -2.99 4.25 -3.38
N ILE A 145 -1.75 3.85 -3.11
CA ILE A 145 -0.60 4.73 -3.11
C ILE A 145 0.36 4.30 -4.23
N PRO A 146 0.76 5.20 -5.15
CA PRO A 146 1.76 4.91 -6.17
C PRO A 146 3.08 4.47 -5.53
N ASN A 147 3.72 3.43 -6.07
CA ASN A 147 4.96 2.91 -5.51
C ASN A 147 6.09 3.94 -5.50
N LEU A 148 6.11 4.85 -6.49
CA LEU A 148 7.06 5.95 -6.55
C LEU A 148 6.89 6.89 -5.34
N TYR A 149 5.65 7.17 -4.92
CA TYR A 149 5.38 7.99 -3.74
C TYR A 149 5.93 7.34 -2.47
N ILE A 150 5.75 6.02 -2.32
CA ILE A 150 6.26 5.25 -1.17
C ILE A 150 7.79 5.21 -1.17
N ALA A 151 8.41 5.14 -2.35
CA ALA A 151 9.87 5.14 -2.46
C ALA A 151 10.46 6.51 -2.08
N SER A 152 9.79 7.59 -2.44
CA SER A 152 10.23 8.98 -2.21
C SER A 152 9.94 9.54 -0.81
N ASN A 153 9.03 8.93 -0.05
CA ASN A 153 8.63 9.42 1.28
C ASN A 153 9.08 8.47 2.40
N PRO A 154 9.33 8.99 3.63
CA PRO A 154 9.64 8.15 4.77
C PRO A 154 8.43 7.30 5.16
N VAL A 155 8.66 6.00 5.35
CA VAL A 155 7.65 5.05 5.81
C VAL A 155 7.96 4.65 7.25
N LYS A 156 7.06 4.97 8.18
CA LYS A 156 7.14 4.46 9.55
C LYS A 156 6.49 3.09 9.60
N LEU A 157 7.28 2.08 9.96
CA LEU A 157 6.80 0.70 10.19
C LEU A 157 6.57 0.47 11.68
N THR A 158 5.37 0.07 12.06
CA THR A 158 5.07 -0.41 13.41
C THR A 158 5.54 -1.86 13.53
N ARG A 159 6.37 -2.16 14.54
CA ARG A 159 6.93 -3.50 14.73
C ARG A 159 5.83 -4.47 15.14
N LYS A 160 5.92 -5.72 14.65
CA LYS A 160 4.95 -6.77 15.02
C LYS A 160 4.91 -7.03 16.50
N THR A 161 6.09 -6.99 17.13
CA THR A 161 6.28 -7.18 18.55
C THR A 161 7.06 -6.03 19.16
N ASN A 162 6.87 -5.84 20.47
CA ASN A 162 7.56 -4.84 21.28
C ASN A 162 7.40 -3.41 20.73
N THR A 163 6.19 -3.08 20.31
CA THR A 163 5.83 -1.73 19.84
C THR A 163 5.48 -0.85 21.03
N VAL A 164 6.01 0.36 21.09
CA VAL A 164 5.64 1.31 22.15
C VAL A 164 4.29 1.96 21.82
N ILE A 165 3.33 1.83 22.74
CA ILE A 165 2.11 2.63 22.77
C ILE A 165 2.30 3.72 23.82
N SER A 166 1.74 4.90 23.54
CA SER A 166 1.81 6.01 24.47
C SER A 166 0.56 6.87 24.47
N THR A 167 0.29 7.46 25.62
CA THR A 167 -0.81 8.40 25.86
C THR A 167 -0.28 9.60 26.62
N SER A 168 -0.75 10.79 26.26
CA SER A 168 -0.41 12.03 26.97
C SER A 168 -1.60 12.52 27.78
N VAL A 169 -1.35 13.00 28.99
CA VAL A 169 -2.34 13.59 29.88
C VAL A 169 -1.76 14.84 30.55
N SER A 170 -2.59 15.86 30.75
CA SER A 170 -2.22 17.11 31.40
C SER A 170 -2.78 17.12 32.83
N LEU A 171 -1.92 17.39 33.80
CA LEU A 171 -2.21 17.31 35.23
C LEU A 171 -1.74 18.56 35.96
N GLY A 172 -2.40 18.92 37.06
CA GLY A 172 -2.07 20.11 37.84
C GLY A 172 -0.76 19.99 38.62
N TYR A 173 -0.20 21.13 39.04
CA TYR A 173 1.02 21.21 39.86
C TYR A 173 0.79 20.86 41.34
N ASP A 174 -0.47 20.75 41.75
CA ASP A 174 -0.94 20.47 43.10
C ASP A 174 -0.78 18.99 43.49
N VAL A 175 -0.50 18.10 42.53
CA VAL A 175 -0.35 16.66 42.76
C VAL A 175 1.13 16.26 42.71
N SER A 176 1.56 15.43 43.67
CA SER A 176 2.93 14.91 43.71
C SER A 176 3.26 14.09 42.45
N ARG A 177 4.37 14.44 41.80
CA ARG A 177 4.94 13.73 40.64
C ARG A 177 4.99 12.21 40.84
N THR A 178 5.46 11.75 42.01
CA THR A 178 5.61 10.31 42.29
C THR A 178 4.27 9.60 42.26
N LYS A 179 3.21 10.20 42.83
CA LYS A 179 1.86 9.63 42.82
C LYS A 179 1.30 9.54 41.40
N ILE A 180 1.55 10.55 40.58
CA ILE A 180 1.15 10.56 39.16
C ILE A 180 1.86 9.44 38.40
N GLU A 181 3.19 9.34 38.52
CA GLU A 181 3.96 8.32 37.82
C GLU A 181 3.52 6.90 38.20
N GLU A 182 3.25 6.64 39.48
CA GLU A 182 2.72 5.36 39.96
C GLU A 182 1.34 5.07 39.36
N ALA A 183 0.42 6.04 39.38
CA ALA A 183 -0.92 5.88 38.81
C ALA A 183 -0.89 5.57 37.30
N LEU A 184 -0.03 6.27 36.55
CA LEU A 184 0.12 6.07 35.12
C LEU A 184 0.76 4.73 34.77
N LYS A 185 1.75 4.27 35.55
CA LYS A 185 2.37 2.94 35.36
C LYS A 185 1.40 1.81 35.69
N GLU A 186 0.58 1.97 36.72
CA GLU A 186 -0.51 1.04 37.05
C GLU A 186 -1.51 0.96 35.88
N ALA A 187 -1.88 2.10 35.30
CA ALA A 187 -2.78 2.15 34.14
C ALA A 187 -2.23 1.46 32.90
N ALA A 188 -0.94 1.61 32.63
CA ALA A 188 -0.30 0.91 31.53
C ALA A 188 -0.26 -0.61 31.76
N THR A 189 0.04 -1.04 32.98
CA THR A 189 0.03 -2.47 33.36
C THR A 189 -1.38 -3.06 33.22
N GLU A 190 -2.42 -2.36 33.69
CA GLU A 190 -3.82 -2.80 33.53
C GLU A 190 -4.31 -2.80 32.06
N ALA A 191 -3.63 -2.05 31.18
CA ALA A 191 -3.88 -2.06 29.74
C ALA A 191 -3.13 -3.19 29.00
N ASN A 192 -2.50 -4.12 29.73
CA ASN A 192 -1.66 -5.20 29.20
C ASN A 192 -0.41 -4.70 28.46
N LEU A 193 0.20 -3.61 28.94
CA LEU A 193 1.50 -3.15 28.46
C LEU A 193 2.61 -3.57 29.42
N THR A 194 3.77 -3.91 28.86
CA THR A 194 4.97 -4.29 29.60
C THR A 194 5.94 -3.11 29.73
N ASP A 195 6.80 -3.16 30.75
CA ASP A 195 7.86 -2.17 31.05
C ASP A 195 7.42 -0.68 30.93
N PRO A 196 6.38 -0.25 31.67
CA PRO A 196 5.85 1.10 31.53
C PRO A 196 6.79 2.17 32.09
N TYR A 197 6.93 3.28 31.36
CA TYR A 197 7.72 4.43 31.77
C TYR A 197 7.01 5.74 31.44
N VAL A 198 7.24 6.76 32.26
CA VAL A 198 6.57 8.06 32.16
C VAL A 198 7.60 9.14 31.84
N TYR A 199 7.29 10.00 30.88
CA TYR A 199 8.01 11.23 30.62
C TYR A 199 7.18 12.44 30.99
N ILE A 200 7.85 13.48 31.47
CA ILE A 200 7.29 14.83 31.52
C ILE A 200 7.69 15.49 30.21
N THR A 201 6.71 15.75 29.34
CA THR A 201 6.95 16.25 27.98
C THR A 201 6.90 17.77 27.91
N ASN A 202 6.08 18.40 28.75
CA ASN A 202 5.95 19.84 28.82
C ASN A 202 5.63 20.32 30.24
N LEU A 203 6.24 21.45 30.63
CA LEU A 203 5.89 22.21 31.82
C LEU A 203 5.18 23.48 31.34
N GLY A 204 3.85 23.46 31.33
CA GLY A 204 3.04 24.60 30.91
C GLY A 204 2.72 25.55 32.05
N ASP A 205 2.12 26.69 31.74
CA ASP A 205 1.84 27.73 32.73
C ASP A 205 0.90 27.26 33.85
N PHE A 206 -0.03 26.35 33.53
CA PHE A 206 -1.09 25.88 34.45
C PHE A 206 -1.12 24.35 34.64
N SER A 207 -0.28 23.61 33.93
CA SER A 207 -0.28 22.15 33.99
C SER A 207 1.05 21.54 33.54
N VAL A 208 1.30 20.32 34.00
CA VAL A 208 2.38 19.47 33.53
C VAL A 208 1.81 18.42 32.59
N VAL A 209 2.38 18.27 31.40
CA VAL A 209 2.02 17.21 30.46
C VAL A 209 2.89 16.00 30.72
N TYR A 210 2.25 14.91 31.13
CA TYR A 210 2.85 13.61 31.30
C TYR A 210 2.53 12.73 30.10
N GLN A 211 3.50 11.96 29.63
CA GLN A 211 3.32 10.94 28.61
C GLN A 211 3.69 9.58 29.18
N ILE A 212 2.70 8.71 29.30
CA ILE A 212 2.90 7.31 29.67
C ILE A 212 3.20 6.51 28.41
N HIS A 213 4.24 5.68 28.49
CA HIS A 213 4.63 4.71 27.48
C HIS A 213 4.56 3.31 28.05
N GLY A 214 4.26 2.33 27.19
CA GLY A 214 4.38 0.92 27.52
C GLY A 214 4.58 0.10 26.26
N PHE A 215 5.20 -1.08 26.40
CA PHE A 215 5.47 -1.98 25.30
C PHE A 215 4.28 -2.92 25.07
N LEU A 216 3.89 -3.06 23.81
CA LEU A 216 2.87 -3.98 23.34
C LEU A 216 3.54 -5.18 22.67
N GLU A 217 3.25 -6.37 23.18
CA GLU A 217 3.79 -7.63 22.65
C GLU A 217 3.25 -7.97 21.26
N ASP A 218 1.97 -7.66 20.99
CA ASP A 218 1.32 -7.95 19.71
C ASP A 218 0.64 -6.70 19.13
N SER A 219 1.24 -6.17 18.07
CA SER A 219 0.72 -5.02 17.32
C SER A 219 -0.60 -5.27 16.59
N SER A 220 -1.13 -6.50 16.57
CA SER A 220 -2.46 -6.78 16.01
C SER A 220 -3.55 -5.95 16.70
N LYS A 221 -3.42 -5.76 18.03
CA LYS A 221 -4.36 -5.05 18.91
C LYS A 221 -3.99 -3.57 19.13
N PHE A 222 -3.21 -2.98 18.23
CA PHE A 222 -2.63 -1.65 18.43
C PHE A 222 -3.68 -0.58 18.76
N TYR A 223 -4.81 -0.56 18.06
CA TYR A 223 -5.85 0.46 18.23
C TYR A 223 -6.66 0.23 19.50
N SER A 224 -7.06 -1.01 19.76
CA SER A 224 -7.80 -1.45 20.93
C SER A 224 -6.99 -1.23 22.20
N THR A 225 -5.72 -1.62 22.23
CA THR A 225 -4.85 -1.39 23.39
C THR A 225 -4.59 0.09 23.63
N ARG A 226 -4.44 0.90 22.57
CA ARG A 226 -4.30 2.36 22.71
C ARG A 226 -5.56 3.00 23.30
N SER A 227 -6.74 2.57 22.85
CA SER A 227 -8.02 3.02 23.42
C SER A 227 -8.16 2.58 24.89
N LEU A 228 -7.82 1.32 25.19
CA LEU A 228 -7.82 0.78 26.55
C LEU A 228 -6.85 1.54 27.46
N LEU A 229 -5.65 1.89 27.00
CA LEU A 229 -4.71 2.70 27.76
C LEU A 229 -5.30 4.06 28.12
N ASN A 230 -5.95 4.74 27.18
CA ASN A 230 -6.62 6.02 27.45
C ASN A 230 -7.71 5.86 28.53
N ALA A 231 -8.54 4.82 28.42
CA ALA A 231 -9.59 4.53 29.39
C ALA A 231 -9.01 4.23 30.78
N LYS A 232 -7.98 3.38 30.86
CA LYS A 232 -7.31 3.03 32.12
C LYS A 232 -6.61 4.22 32.77
N VAL A 233 -5.96 5.07 31.99
CA VAL A 233 -5.37 6.31 32.50
C VAL A 233 -6.45 7.19 33.12
N MET A 234 -7.58 7.40 32.44
CA MET A 234 -8.68 8.19 32.95
C MET A 234 -9.28 7.59 34.23
N ASP A 235 -9.60 6.29 34.22
CA ASP A 235 -10.24 5.61 35.35
C ASP A 235 -9.35 5.58 36.60
N LEU A 236 -8.05 5.28 36.45
CA LEU A 236 -7.13 5.17 37.59
C LEU A 236 -6.76 6.52 38.19
N LEU A 237 -6.60 7.56 37.37
CA LEU A 237 -6.37 8.91 37.87
C LEU A 237 -7.57 9.36 38.72
N HIS A 238 -8.80 9.19 38.21
CA HIS A 238 -10.01 9.52 38.95
C HIS A 238 -10.18 8.67 40.22
N LYS A 239 -9.89 7.36 40.17
CA LYS A 239 -9.93 6.47 41.33
C LYS A 239 -8.97 6.90 42.44
N LYS A 240 -7.83 7.50 42.09
CA LYS A 240 -6.82 8.01 43.03
C LYS A 240 -7.03 9.47 43.44
N GLY A 241 -8.14 10.09 43.05
CA GLY A 241 -8.43 11.48 43.40
C GLY A 241 -7.61 12.50 42.61
N ILE A 242 -7.02 12.11 41.47
CA ILE A 242 -6.20 12.99 40.64
C ILE A 242 -7.09 13.62 39.57
N GLU A 243 -7.29 14.93 39.68
CA GLU A 243 -8.08 15.71 38.71
C GLU A 243 -7.27 15.92 37.41
N ILE A 244 -7.87 15.62 36.26
CA ILE A 244 -7.30 15.91 34.95
C ILE A 244 -7.63 17.36 34.59
N VAL A 245 -6.63 18.13 34.17
CA VAL A 245 -6.80 19.55 33.82
C VAL A 245 -6.50 19.79 32.34
N SER A 246 -7.05 20.87 31.79
CA SER A 246 -6.73 21.29 30.43
C SER A 246 -5.48 22.18 30.43
N PRO A 247 -4.56 22.05 29.45
CA PRO A 247 -3.35 22.85 29.37
C PRO A 247 -3.59 24.36 29.30
N THR A 248 -4.74 24.77 28.74
CA THR A 248 -5.11 26.18 28.51
C THR A 248 -6.13 26.72 29.51
N PHE A 249 -6.61 25.89 30.43
CA PHE A 249 -7.65 26.30 31.39
C PHE A 249 -7.01 26.76 32.70
N MET A 250 -7.03 28.06 32.95
CA MET A 250 -6.65 28.62 34.25
C MET A 250 -7.80 28.45 35.24
N ASN A 251 -7.55 27.65 36.27
CA ASN A 251 -8.54 27.33 37.28
C ASN A 251 -8.71 28.51 38.29
N GLN A 252 -9.66 29.41 38.04
CA GLN A 252 -9.94 30.57 38.89
C GLN A 252 -10.85 30.23 40.10
N ARG A 253 -10.59 29.12 40.80
CA ARG A 253 -11.48 28.65 41.89
C ARG A 253 -11.28 29.46 43.19
N ARG A 254 -12.40 29.88 43.80
CA ARG A 254 -12.45 30.21 45.25
C ARG A 254 -12.39 28.89 46.04
N VAL A 255 -11.70 28.90 47.16
CA VAL A 255 -11.36 27.77 48.05
C VAL A 255 -12.58 27.17 48.75
N GLU A 256 -13.62 26.78 48.01
CA GLU A 256 -14.62 25.83 48.49
C GLU A 256 -14.36 24.51 47.76
N GLU A 257 -13.73 23.60 48.50
CA GLU A 257 -13.11 22.33 48.11
C GLU A 257 -14.06 21.35 47.41
N LYS A 258 -14.39 21.61 46.14
CA LYS A 258 -15.13 20.65 45.31
C LYS A 258 -14.24 20.08 44.21
N GLU A 259 -13.84 18.83 44.39
CA GLU A 259 -13.16 18.03 43.38
C GLU A 259 -14.16 17.66 42.26
N PHE A 260 -13.81 17.90 41.00
CA PHE A 260 -14.65 17.60 39.84
C PHE A 260 -14.31 16.23 39.24
N ILE A 261 -14.35 15.20 40.08
CA ILE A 261 -14.13 13.82 39.65
C ILE A 261 -15.48 13.23 39.20
N PRO A 262 -15.62 12.77 37.94
CA PRO A 262 -16.83 12.08 37.52
C PRO A 262 -17.03 10.82 38.36
N LYS A 263 -18.26 10.61 38.85
CA LYS A 263 -18.60 9.38 39.59
C LYS A 263 -18.44 8.19 38.63
N VAL A 264 -17.57 7.25 38.98
CA VAL A 264 -17.38 6.01 38.21
C VAL A 264 -18.72 5.27 38.14
N ALA A 265 -19.30 5.17 36.94
CA ALA A 265 -20.47 4.35 36.73
C ALA A 265 -20.04 2.87 36.84
N ALA A 266 -20.81 2.04 37.55
CA ALA A 266 -20.52 0.61 37.65
C ALA A 266 -20.44 0.01 36.24
N GLN A 267 -19.26 -0.48 35.86
CA GLN A 267 -19.05 -1.17 34.60
C GLN A 267 -19.88 -2.46 34.63
N LYS A 268 -20.89 -2.56 33.75
CA LYS A 268 -21.46 -3.86 33.42
C LYS A 268 -20.39 -4.62 32.66
N GLU A 269 -19.94 -5.74 33.20
CA GLU A 269 -19.11 -6.70 32.48
C GLU A 269 -19.81 -7.03 31.16
N THR A 270 -19.30 -6.47 30.07
CA THR A 270 -19.77 -6.81 28.74
C THR A 270 -18.99 -8.07 28.38
N PRO A 271 -19.65 -9.19 28.02
CA PRO A 271 -18.97 -10.44 27.74
C PRO A 271 -17.91 -10.24 26.66
N VAL A 272 -16.65 -10.49 27.03
CA VAL A 272 -15.48 -10.40 26.15
C VAL A 272 -15.45 -11.64 25.27
N GLU A 273 -16.32 -11.69 24.26
CA GLU A 273 -16.34 -12.80 23.28
C GLU A 273 -16.68 -12.35 21.86
N LYS A 274 -16.49 -11.06 21.55
CA LYS A 274 -16.53 -10.57 20.17
C LYS A 274 -15.12 -10.32 19.66
N GLU A 275 -14.89 -10.71 18.41
CA GLU A 275 -13.70 -10.41 17.61
C GLU A 275 -13.22 -8.97 17.87
N THR A 276 -11.91 -8.80 17.96
CA THR A 276 -11.35 -7.46 18.20
C THR A 276 -11.78 -6.52 17.08
N PRO A 277 -12.06 -5.23 17.34
CA PRO A 277 -12.42 -4.27 16.30
C PRO A 277 -11.46 -4.32 15.08
N GLU A 278 -10.17 -4.56 15.33
CA GLU A 278 -9.17 -4.71 14.29
C GLU A 278 -9.37 -5.92 13.37
N GLU A 279 -9.87 -7.05 13.89
CA GLU A 279 -10.16 -8.23 13.05
C GLU A 279 -11.30 -7.96 12.07
N LEU A 280 -12.28 -7.14 12.48
CA LEU A 280 -13.38 -6.72 11.62
C LEU A 280 -12.94 -5.64 10.63
N ILE A 281 -12.13 -4.67 11.09
CA ILE A 281 -11.73 -3.51 10.27
C ILE A 281 -10.68 -3.88 9.24
N PHE A 282 -9.71 -4.74 9.61
CA PHE A 282 -8.55 -5.09 8.80
C PHE A 282 -8.59 -6.52 8.24
N ASP A 283 -9.79 -7.03 7.99
CA ASP A 283 -10.03 -8.39 7.53
C ASP A 283 -9.20 -8.77 6.29
N GLU A 284 -9.18 -7.91 5.27
CA GLU A 284 -8.44 -8.10 4.03
C GLU A 284 -6.92 -8.03 4.22
N ALA A 285 -6.43 -7.11 5.06
CA ALA A 285 -5.01 -7.04 5.38
C ALA A 285 -4.54 -8.28 6.16
N ILE A 286 -5.36 -8.80 7.09
CA ILE A 286 -5.05 -10.03 7.85
C ILE A 286 -5.05 -11.26 6.93
N LYS A 287 -6.01 -11.37 6.01
CA LYS A 287 -6.01 -12.42 4.98
C LYS A 287 -4.74 -12.36 4.13
N SER A 288 -4.36 -11.16 3.71
CA SER A 288 -3.17 -10.93 2.87
C SER A 288 -1.87 -11.26 3.60
N GLU A 289 -1.77 -10.97 4.91
CA GLU A 289 -0.65 -11.40 5.75
C GLU A 289 -0.53 -12.93 5.82
N LYS A 290 -1.66 -13.63 6.01
CA LYS A 290 -1.69 -15.10 6.05
C LYS A 290 -1.21 -15.70 4.73
N ILE A 291 -1.57 -15.09 3.60
CA ILE A 291 -1.12 -15.51 2.27
C ILE A 291 0.38 -15.27 2.12
N GLU A 292 0.89 -14.10 2.50
CA GLU A 292 2.33 -13.81 2.40
C GLU A 292 3.18 -14.73 3.28
N LYS A 293 2.72 -15.06 4.50
CA LYS A 293 3.38 -16.07 5.35
C LYS A 293 3.43 -17.45 4.71
N LYS A 294 2.39 -17.85 3.95
CA LYS A 294 2.40 -19.11 3.20
C LYS A 294 3.38 -19.06 2.03
N LYS A 295 3.47 -17.93 1.33
CA LYS A 295 4.46 -17.71 0.25
C LYS A 295 5.89 -17.76 0.78
N ASP A 296 6.17 -17.21 1.95
CA ASP A 296 7.48 -17.34 2.61
C ASP A 296 7.84 -18.80 2.91
N LYS A 297 6.87 -19.58 3.44
CA LYS A 297 7.06 -21.02 3.67
C LYS A 297 7.33 -21.79 2.37
N LEU A 298 6.72 -21.40 1.26
CA LEU A 298 7.01 -22.00 -0.05
C LEU A 298 8.45 -21.75 -0.48
N ILE A 299 8.93 -20.51 -0.35
CA ILE A 299 10.32 -20.17 -0.69
C ILE A 299 11.31 -20.97 0.17
N GLU A 300 11.02 -21.16 1.45
CA GLU A 300 11.83 -21.99 2.35
C GLU A 300 11.86 -23.46 1.90
N ILE A 301 10.69 -24.02 1.54
CA ILE A 301 10.58 -25.38 1.01
C ILE A 301 11.34 -25.53 -0.31
N GLU A 302 11.26 -24.55 -1.22
CA GLU A 302 11.98 -24.56 -2.49
C GLU A 302 13.49 -24.56 -2.31
N LYS A 303 13.99 -23.72 -1.39
CA LYS A 303 15.41 -23.72 -1.03
C LYS A 303 15.84 -25.07 -0.46
N HIS A 304 15.04 -25.65 0.44
CA HIS A 304 15.30 -26.98 0.99
C HIS A 304 15.30 -28.07 -0.09
N LEU A 305 14.41 -27.97 -1.09
CA LEU A 305 14.37 -28.88 -2.23
C LEU A 305 15.62 -28.76 -3.10
N GLU A 306 16.10 -27.55 -3.36
CA GLU A 306 17.33 -27.31 -4.11
C GLU A 306 18.55 -27.88 -3.38
N ASP A 307 18.69 -27.60 -2.08
CA ASP A 307 19.74 -28.15 -1.22
C ASP A 307 19.72 -29.70 -1.19
N GLN A 308 18.52 -30.31 -1.15
CA GLN A 308 18.38 -31.77 -1.19
C GLN A 308 18.70 -32.36 -2.57
N LYS A 309 18.34 -31.65 -3.65
CA LYS A 309 18.67 -32.05 -5.03
C LYS A 309 20.17 -31.96 -5.30
N ASP A 310 20.88 -31.01 -4.70
CA ASP A 310 22.33 -30.92 -4.82
C ASP A 310 23.04 -31.99 -4.00
N LYS A 311 22.60 -32.27 -2.76
CA LYS A 311 23.09 -33.42 -1.97
C LYS A 311 22.88 -34.75 -2.69
N LEU A 312 21.76 -34.90 -3.40
CA LEU A 312 21.49 -36.10 -4.22
C LEU A 312 22.50 -36.30 -5.36
N LYS A 313 23.10 -35.22 -5.90
CA LYS A 313 24.10 -35.30 -6.98
C LYS A 313 25.49 -35.70 -6.47
N GLU A 314 25.82 -35.38 -5.21
CA GLU A 314 27.14 -35.64 -4.61
C GLU A 314 27.22 -37.00 -3.89
N GLU A 315 26.07 -37.54 -3.48
CA GLU A 315 25.99 -38.74 -2.64
C GLU A 315 26.12 -40.05 -3.44
N LYS A 316 26.89 -41.02 -2.93
CA LYS A 316 27.17 -42.30 -3.61
C LYS A 316 26.49 -43.52 -2.98
N ASP A 317 25.96 -43.40 -1.76
CA ASP A 317 25.29 -44.50 -1.04
C ASP A 317 23.80 -44.63 -1.44
N LYS A 318 23.41 -45.80 -1.95
CA LYS A 318 22.03 -46.11 -2.39
C LYS A 318 20.99 -45.92 -1.28
N LYS A 319 21.30 -46.26 -0.02
CA LYS A 319 20.33 -46.12 1.09
C LYS A 319 20.07 -44.65 1.44
N ILE A 320 21.09 -43.80 1.27
CA ILE A 320 21.00 -42.37 1.54
C ILE A 320 20.27 -41.68 0.38
N ILE A 321 20.56 -42.07 -0.86
CA ILE A 321 19.85 -41.61 -2.07
C ILE A 321 18.34 -41.87 -1.97
N ASP A 322 17.92 -43.08 -1.59
CA ASP A 322 16.49 -43.41 -1.45
C ASP A 322 15.80 -42.59 -0.34
N LYS A 323 16.51 -42.31 0.75
CA LYS A 323 16.01 -41.44 1.84
C LYS A 323 15.89 -39.97 1.40
N ILE A 324 16.83 -39.48 0.60
CA ILE A 324 16.80 -38.12 0.05
C ILE A 324 15.64 -37.99 -0.95
N LYS A 325 15.43 -38.98 -1.84
CA LYS A 325 14.30 -39.00 -2.78
C LYS A 325 12.95 -38.98 -2.07
N LEU A 326 12.76 -39.79 -1.03
CA LEU A 326 11.54 -39.78 -0.22
C LEU A 326 11.30 -38.42 0.47
N SER A 327 12.36 -37.74 0.89
CA SER A 327 12.25 -36.39 1.47
C SER A 327 11.88 -35.35 0.41
N ILE A 328 12.47 -35.44 -0.79
CA ILE A 328 12.14 -34.57 -1.93
C ILE A 328 10.67 -34.74 -2.31
N ASP A 329 10.18 -35.98 -2.47
CA ASP A 329 8.79 -36.26 -2.80
C ASP A 329 7.82 -35.68 -1.76
N LYS A 330 8.17 -35.79 -0.46
CA LYS A 330 7.35 -35.24 0.62
C LYS A 330 7.31 -33.70 0.59
N LEU A 331 8.44 -33.05 0.31
CA LEU A 331 8.52 -31.60 0.17
C LEU A 331 7.79 -31.10 -1.09
N GLU A 332 7.86 -31.83 -2.21
CA GLU A 332 7.12 -31.51 -3.44
C GLU A 332 5.60 -31.67 -3.23
N GLN A 333 5.15 -32.68 -2.49
CA GLN A 333 3.74 -32.81 -2.09
C GLN A 333 3.27 -31.67 -1.19
N GLN A 334 4.08 -31.28 -0.19
CA GLN A 334 3.78 -30.14 0.68
C GLN A 334 3.71 -28.83 -0.10
N LYS A 335 4.66 -28.59 -1.01
CA LYS A 335 4.68 -27.45 -1.94
C LYS A 335 3.36 -27.38 -2.73
N LYS A 336 3.00 -28.48 -3.40
CA LYS A 336 1.79 -28.55 -4.23
C LYS A 336 0.50 -28.29 -3.43
N GLN A 337 0.43 -28.78 -2.19
CA GLN A 337 -0.71 -28.53 -1.31
C GLN A 337 -0.82 -27.05 -0.92
N ILE A 338 0.30 -26.40 -0.61
CA ILE A 338 0.32 -24.97 -0.25
C ILE A 338 -0.01 -24.10 -1.46
N GLU A 339 0.53 -24.40 -2.64
CA GLU A 339 0.22 -23.70 -3.90
C GLU A 339 -1.28 -23.76 -4.20
N LYS A 340 -1.89 -24.96 -4.13
CA LYS A 340 -3.33 -25.14 -4.34
C LYS A 340 -4.16 -24.32 -3.34
N ASN A 341 -3.76 -24.32 -2.07
CA ASN A 341 -4.45 -23.55 -1.03
C ASN A 341 -4.33 -22.03 -1.26
N ILE A 342 -3.21 -21.54 -1.79
CA ILE A 342 -3.04 -20.12 -2.13
C ILE A 342 -3.92 -19.75 -3.32
N GLU A 343 -3.91 -20.56 -4.39
CA GLU A 343 -4.75 -20.32 -5.57
C GLU A 343 -6.24 -20.30 -5.23
N GLU A 344 -6.71 -21.21 -4.38
CA GLU A 344 -8.11 -21.24 -3.94
C GLU A 344 -8.48 -19.97 -3.13
N GLN A 345 -7.58 -19.48 -2.29
CA GLN A 345 -7.79 -18.26 -1.51
C GLN A 345 -7.74 -17.00 -2.39
N GLU A 346 -6.83 -16.92 -3.35
CA GLU A 346 -6.75 -15.81 -4.31
C GLU A 346 -7.96 -15.78 -5.25
N LYS A 347 -8.52 -16.94 -5.63
CA LYS A 347 -9.77 -17.04 -6.41
C LYS A 347 -10.99 -16.59 -5.60
N LYS A 348 -11.09 -16.98 -4.33
CA LYS A 348 -12.17 -16.52 -3.45
C LYS A 348 -12.12 -15.00 -3.25
N ALA A 349 -10.94 -14.44 -2.97
CA ALA A 349 -10.77 -13.00 -2.82
C ALA A 349 -11.13 -12.20 -4.08
N LYS A 350 -10.88 -12.74 -5.28
CA LYS A 350 -11.30 -12.12 -6.55
C LYS A 350 -12.81 -12.14 -6.78
N ASN A 351 -13.49 -13.20 -6.33
CA ASN A 351 -14.95 -13.33 -6.49
C ASN A 351 -15.72 -12.44 -5.51
N ASP A 352 -15.23 -12.29 -4.27
CA ASP A 352 -15.86 -11.43 -3.26
C ASP A 352 -15.77 -9.94 -3.63
N ASN A 353 -14.65 -9.52 -4.23
CA ASN A 353 -14.47 -8.15 -4.75
C ASN A 353 -15.20 -7.85 -6.07
N SER A 354 -15.80 -8.86 -6.73
CA SER A 354 -16.62 -8.67 -7.93
C SER A 354 -18.12 -8.51 -7.61
N ASN A 355 -18.53 -8.78 -6.37
CA ASN A 355 -19.92 -8.74 -5.90
C ASN A 355 -20.23 -7.55 -4.97
N LYS A 356 -19.24 -6.69 -4.70
CA LYS A 356 -19.40 -5.35 -4.11
C LYS A 356 -19.13 -4.32 -5.19
#